data_AF-A0A2V6UAJ4-F1
#
_entry.id   AF-A0A2V6UAJ4-F1
#
_cell.length_a   1.000
_cell.length_b   1.000
_cell.length_c   1.000
_cell.angle_alpha   90.00
_cell.angle_beta   90.00
_cell.angle_gamma   90.00
#
_symmetry.space_group_name_H-M   'P 1'
#
loop_
_entity.id
_entity.type
_entity.pdbx_description
1 polymer ?
#
loop_
_entity_poly.entity_id
_entity_poly.type
_entity_poly.pdbx_seq_one_letter_code
_entity_poly.pdbx_strand_id
1 'polypeptide(L)'
;MKILRSAGTVVAVMLLSATVASTQNAGTSNSGGWVPRTAVKPDASKIKVPQGYKAEVFVAGLDTPSSATVDKEGNVWVAISGNLFGPFDYEYGGQRIKNPIPSPHVKVFDKDGKHLKDIGVGKFGFVM
;
A
#
# COMPACT_ATOMS: atom_id res chain seq x y z
N MET A 1 51.95 27.15 -37.97
CA MET A 1 50.77 27.20 -37.09
C MET A 1 49.61 26.45 -37.74
N LYS A 2 49.23 25.28 -37.23
CA LYS A 2 47.99 24.57 -37.61
C LYS A 2 47.41 23.90 -36.37
N ILE A 3 46.64 24.63 -35.56
CA ILE A 3 45.80 24.03 -34.51
C ILE A 3 44.51 24.84 -34.43
N LEU A 4 43.57 24.58 -35.33
CA LEU A 4 42.21 25.15 -35.24
C LEU A 4 41.23 24.26 -35.99
N ARG A 5 40.94 23.06 -35.47
CA ARG A 5 39.84 22.20 -35.96
C ARG A 5 39.08 21.42 -34.88
N SER A 6 39.44 21.55 -33.59
CA SER A 6 38.87 20.72 -32.52
C SER A 6 37.75 21.38 -31.70
N ALA A 7 37.47 22.67 -31.86
CA ALA A 7 36.48 23.37 -31.02
C ALA A 7 35.02 23.15 -31.44
N GLY A 8 34.74 22.94 -32.74
CA GLY A 8 33.36 22.79 -33.24
C GLY A 8 32.70 21.45 -32.89
N THR A 9 33.49 20.38 -32.82
CA THR A 9 32.99 19.02 -32.58
C THR A 9 32.58 18.79 -31.13
N VAL A 10 33.25 19.43 -30.18
CA VAL A 10 32.99 19.24 -28.74
C VAL A 10 31.64 19.86 -28.32
N VAL A 11 31.29 21.03 -28.87
CA VAL A 11 30.04 21.72 -28.55
C VAL A 11 28.83 20.95 -29.10
N ALA A 12 28.93 20.40 -30.33
CA ALA A 12 27.86 19.60 -30.92
C ALA A 12 27.59 18.30 -30.15
N VAL A 13 28.64 17.63 -29.65
CA VAL A 13 28.50 16.40 -28.86
C VAL A 13 27.87 16.68 -27.49
N MET A 14 28.23 17.79 -26.82
CA MET A 14 27.62 18.18 -25.55
C MET A 14 26.12 18.54 -25.69
N LEU A 15 25.74 19.24 -26.77
CA LEU A 15 24.33 19.58 -27.05
C LEU A 15 23.49 18.34 -27.39
N LEU A 16 24.04 17.36 -28.12
CA LEU A 16 23.35 16.08 -28.32
C LEU A 16 23.23 15.29 -27.00
N SER A 17 24.27 15.28 -26.16
CA SER A 17 24.25 14.53 -24.90
C SER A 17 23.21 15.08 -23.91
N ALA A 18 22.97 16.38 -23.93
CA ALA A 18 21.95 17.02 -23.10
C ALA A 18 20.51 16.70 -23.54
N THR A 19 20.26 16.46 -24.84
CA THR A 19 18.91 16.14 -25.36
C THR A 19 18.54 14.66 -25.20
N VAL A 20 19.51 13.74 -25.23
CA VAL A 20 19.25 12.33 -24.85
C VAL A 20 19.01 12.17 -23.35
N ALA A 21 19.68 12.94 -22.50
CA ALA A 21 19.46 12.87 -21.05
C ALA A 21 18.08 13.39 -20.62
N SER A 22 17.55 14.43 -21.27
CA SER A 22 16.22 14.99 -20.96
C SER A 22 15.07 14.12 -21.45
N THR A 23 15.26 13.35 -22.52
CA THR A 23 14.26 12.39 -23.02
C THR A 23 14.22 11.10 -22.20
N GLN A 24 15.35 10.65 -21.65
CA GLN A 24 15.42 9.43 -20.83
C GLN A 24 14.85 9.61 -19.41
N ASN A 25 14.88 10.85 -18.89
CA ASN A 25 14.26 11.20 -17.60
C ASN A 25 12.84 11.77 -17.71
N ALA A 26 12.26 11.79 -18.92
CA ALA A 26 10.85 12.08 -19.09
C ALA A 26 10.05 10.86 -18.61
N GLY A 27 9.91 10.73 -17.28
CA GLY A 27 9.03 9.75 -16.67
C GLY A 27 7.66 9.82 -17.34
N THR A 28 7.12 8.68 -17.76
CA THR A 28 5.77 8.64 -18.30
C THR A 28 4.81 9.06 -17.19
N SER A 29 3.87 9.99 -17.46
CA SER A 29 2.82 10.36 -16.49
C SER A 29 1.91 9.19 -16.09
N ASN A 30 2.08 8.03 -16.72
CA ASN A 30 1.40 6.80 -16.37
C ASN A 30 2.09 6.18 -15.15
N SER A 31 1.47 6.34 -13.98
CA SER A 31 1.62 5.38 -12.88
C SER A 31 1.44 3.98 -13.47
N GLY A 32 2.32 3.03 -13.14
CA GLY A 32 2.46 1.71 -13.78
C GLY A 32 1.28 0.74 -13.63
N GLY A 33 0.06 1.24 -13.67
CA GLY A 33 -1.19 0.52 -13.42
C GLY A 33 -1.40 0.30 -11.93
N TRP A 34 -2.57 0.68 -11.43
CA TRP A 34 -3.02 0.22 -10.13
C TRP A 34 -3.40 -1.26 -10.25
N VAL A 35 -2.57 -2.15 -9.72
CA VAL A 35 -2.94 -3.57 -9.56
C VAL A 35 -3.68 -3.69 -8.23
N PRO A 36 -4.89 -4.31 -8.20
CA PRO A 36 -5.57 -4.64 -6.96
C PRO A 36 -4.62 -5.36 -6.00
N ARG A 37 -4.53 -4.86 -4.77
CA ARG A 37 -3.82 -5.58 -3.72
C ARG A 37 -4.64 -6.82 -3.38
N THR A 38 -4.25 -7.97 -3.90
CA THR A 38 -4.80 -9.25 -3.41
C THR A 38 -4.36 -9.39 -1.96
N ALA A 39 -5.31 -9.50 -1.04
CA ALA A 39 -5.02 -9.74 0.36
C ALA A 39 -4.17 -11.01 0.49
N VAL A 40 -2.95 -10.86 1.02
CA VAL A 40 -2.07 -12.00 1.26
C VAL A 40 -2.68 -12.85 2.36
N LYS A 41 -2.84 -14.16 2.13
CA LYS A 41 -3.25 -15.07 3.19
C LYS A 41 -2.13 -15.12 4.24
N PRO A 42 -2.39 -14.74 5.50
CA PRO A 42 -1.36 -14.76 6.54
C PRO A 42 -0.88 -16.19 6.78
N ASP A 43 0.43 -16.33 6.98
CA ASP A 43 1.11 -17.61 7.16
C ASP A 43 2.16 -17.48 8.26
N ALA A 44 1.82 -17.99 9.45
CA ALA A 44 2.68 -17.89 10.63
C ALA A 44 3.95 -18.74 10.52
N SER A 45 4.00 -19.75 9.63
CA SER A 45 5.18 -20.60 9.44
C SER A 45 6.39 -19.85 8.87
N LYS A 46 6.13 -18.69 8.25
CA LYS A 46 7.15 -17.79 7.70
C LYS A 46 7.75 -16.84 8.74
N ILE A 47 7.21 -16.81 9.96
CA ILE A 47 7.66 -15.93 11.03
C ILE A 47 8.70 -16.66 11.89
N LYS A 48 9.89 -16.08 12.03
CA LYS A 48 10.91 -16.57 12.97
C LYS A 48 10.68 -15.93 14.33
N VAL A 49 10.54 -16.78 15.35
CA VAL A 49 10.39 -16.36 16.76
C VAL A 49 11.51 -16.95 17.62
N PRO A 50 11.87 -16.34 18.76
CA PRO A 50 12.85 -16.89 19.68
C PRO A 50 12.46 -18.28 20.20
N GLN A 51 13.44 -19.05 20.67
CA GLN A 51 13.19 -20.34 21.29
C GLN A 51 12.22 -20.20 22.48
N GLY A 52 11.23 -21.09 22.54
CA GLY A 52 10.17 -21.07 23.56
C GLY A 52 8.93 -20.25 23.19
N TYR A 53 8.95 -19.53 22.07
CA TYR A 53 7.80 -18.76 21.55
C TYR A 53 7.17 -19.44 20.33
N LYS A 54 5.91 -19.10 20.07
CA LYS A 54 5.17 -19.51 18.87
C LYS A 54 4.45 -18.31 18.25
N ALA A 55 4.27 -18.34 16.94
CA ALA A 55 3.42 -17.40 16.20
C ALA A 55 2.26 -18.18 15.59
N GLU A 56 1.05 -17.63 15.68
CA GLU A 56 -0.17 -18.22 15.13
C GLU A 56 -0.98 -17.11 14.43
N VAL A 57 -1.77 -17.50 13.44
CA VAL A 57 -2.73 -16.59 12.83
C VAL A 57 -3.94 -16.50 13.75
N PHE A 58 -4.11 -15.36 14.40
CA PHE A 58 -5.25 -15.12 15.29
C PHE A 58 -6.56 -14.90 14.52
N VAL A 59 -6.55 -13.97 13.56
CA VAL A 59 -7.66 -13.70 12.63
C VAL A 59 -7.09 -13.41 11.25
N ALA A 60 -7.79 -13.82 10.19
CA ALA A 60 -7.43 -13.56 8.80
C ALA A 60 -8.59 -12.91 8.04
N GLY A 61 -8.30 -12.34 6.86
CA GLY A 61 -9.32 -11.71 6.02
C GLY A 61 -9.79 -10.34 6.49
N LEU A 62 -8.97 -9.65 7.29
CA LEU A 62 -9.23 -8.25 7.66
C LEU A 62 -8.70 -7.33 6.56
N ASP A 63 -9.56 -6.44 6.07
CA ASP A 63 -9.17 -5.37 5.17
C ASP A 63 -8.70 -4.16 5.99
N THR A 64 -7.51 -3.64 5.66
CA THR A 64 -6.90 -2.43 6.26
C THR A 64 -6.87 -2.37 7.81
N PRO A 65 -6.42 -3.43 8.52
CA PRO A 65 -6.14 -3.31 9.95
C PRO A 65 -4.98 -2.33 10.17
N SER A 66 -5.17 -1.35 11.05
CA SER A 66 -4.17 -0.30 11.32
C SER A 66 -3.62 -0.32 12.74
N SER A 67 -4.37 -0.87 13.69
CA SER A 67 -3.96 -1.00 15.09
C SER A 67 -4.74 -2.10 15.78
N ALA A 68 -4.18 -2.67 16.85
CA ALA A 68 -4.87 -3.61 17.72
C ALA A 68 -4.50 -3.40 19.19
N THR A 69 -5.43 -3.68 20.10
CA THR A 69 -5.21 -3.71 21.56
C THR A 69 -6.01 -4.83 22.21
N VAL A 70 -5.67 -5.18 23.45
CA VAL A 70 -6.34 -6.23 24.24
C VAL A 70 -6.92 -5.61 25.50
N ASP A 71 -8.19 -5.92 25.82
CA ASP A 71 -8.84 -5.47 27.05
C ASP A 71 -8.59 -6.43 28.24
N LYS A 72 -9.12 -6.07 29.42
CA LYS A 72 -8.92 -6.86 30.65
C LYS A 72 -9.62 -8.22 30.61
N GLU A 73 -10.62 -8.39 29.76
CA GLU A 73 -11.34 -9.64 29.53
C GLU A 73 -10.62 -10.53 28.49
N GLY A 74 -9.56 -10.03 27.84
CA GLY A 74 -8.80 -10.75 26.82
C GLY A 74 -9.39 -10.64 25.42
N ASN A 75 -10.32 -9.70 25.18
CA ASN A 75 -10.82 -9.44 23.84
C ASN A 75 -9.82 -8.60 23.05
N VAL A 76 -9.70 -8.88 21.77
CA VAL A 76 -8.84 -8.14 20.84
C VAL A 76 -9.68 -7.12 20.06
N TRP A 77 -9.30 -5.86 20.17
CA TRP A 77 -9.93 -4.73 19.50
C TRP A 77 -9.05 -4.28 18.35
N VAL A 78 -9.54 -4.40 17.11
CA VAL A 78 -8.79 -4.10 15.89
C VAL A 78 -9.40 -2.89 15.20
N ALA A 79 -8.60 -1.83 15.03
CA ALA A 79 -8.98 -0.68 14.23
C ALA A 79 -8.85 -1.00 12.75
N ILE A 80 -9.94 -0.78 12.01
CA ILE A 80 -10.01 -0.88 10.55
C ILE A 80 -10.02 0.54 10.01
N SER A 81 -8.95 0.93 9.33
CA SER A 81 -8.79 2.31 8.84
C SER A 81 -9.70 2.64 7.66
N GLY A 82 -10.34 1.62 7.08
CA GLY A 82 -11.10 1.77 5.85
C GLY A 82 -10.19 2.20 4.70
N ASN A 83 -10.75 2.89 3.71
CA ASN A 83 -10.00 3.29 2.53
C ASN A 83 -9.18 4.56 2.77
N LEU A 84 -7.89 4.41 3.11
CA LEU A 84 -6.98 5.53 3.38
C LEU A 84 -6.85 6.54 2.22
N PHE A 85 -7.13 6.10 0.99
CA PHE A 85 -7.03 6.94 -0.19
C PHE A 85 -8.39 7.49 -0.67
N GLY A 86 -9.49 7.33 0.07
CA GLY A 86 -10.81 7.84 -0.35
C GLY A 86 -11.48 6.99 -1.45
N PRO A 87 -12.80 7.13 -1.67
CA PRO A 87 -13.53 6.30 -2.63
C PRO A 87 -13.09 6.61 -4.05
N PHE A 88 -12.12 5.86 -4.56
CA PHE A 88 -11.79 5.86 -5.96
C PHE A 88 -12.43 4.65 -6.61
N ASP A 89 -13.32 4.94 -7.56
CA ASP A 89 -13.54 4.01 -8.65
C ASP A 89 -12.24 3.98 -9.46
N TYR A 90 -11.63 2.80 -9.58
CA TYR A 90 -10.46 2.63 -10.42
C TYR A 90 -10.78 1.67 -11.56
N GLU A 91 -10.15 1.88 -12.71
CA GLU A 91 -10.31 1.00 -13.85
C GLU A 91 -9.25 -0.10 -13.81
N TYR A 92 -9.66 -1.36 -13.87
CA TYR A 92 -8.78 -2.51 -13.95
C TYR A 92 -9.33 -3.50 -14.96
N GLY A 93 -8.50 -3.90 -15.94
CA GLY A 93 -8.94 -4.81 -17.01
C GLY A 93 -10.12 -4.29 -17.84
N GLY A 94 -10.27 -2.96 -17.98
CA GLY A 94 -11.40 -2.34 -18.68
C GLY A 94 -12.71 -2.31 -17.89
N GLN A 95 -12.67 -2.66 -16.60
CA GLN A 95 -13.83 -2.60 -15.71
C GLN A 95 -13.62 -1.55 -14.62
N ARG A 96 -14.65 -0.73 -14.38
CA ARG A 96 -14.69 0.22 -13.27
C ARG A 96 -14.99 -0.54 -11.98
N ILE A 97 -13.98 -0.69 -11.13
CA ILE A 97 -14.09 -1.36 -9.83
C ILE A 97 -14.43 -0.32 -8.77
N LYS A 98 -15.62 -0.47 -8.17
CA LYS A 98 -15.97 0.23 -6.94
C LYS A 98 -15.28 -0.50 -5.79
N ASN A 99 -14.27 0.12 -5.19
CA ASN A 99 -13.49 -0.51 -4.13
C ASN A 99 -14.36 -0.70 -2.87
N PRO A 100 -14.75 -1.95 -2.49
CA PRO A 100 -15.71 -2.18 -1.42
C PRO A 100 -15.00 -2.21 -0.06
N ILE A 101 -14.09 -1.28 0.21
CA ILE A 101 -13.42 -1.22 1.51
C ILE A 101 -14.42 -0.71 2.54
N PRO A 102 -14.62 -1.41 3.66
CA PRO A 102 -15.55 -0.97 4.69
C PRO A 102 -15.16 0.41 5.22
N SER A 103 -16.16 1.23 5.58
CA SER A 103 -15.92 2.51 6.27
C SER A 103 -15.06 2.29 7.52
N PRO A 104 -14.29 3.29 7.98
CA PRO A 104 -13.48 3.14 9.18
C PRO A 104 -14.34 2.70 10.38
N HIS A 105 -13.87 1.70 11.13
CA HIS A 105 -14.59 1.11 12.28
C HIS A 105 -13.62 0.31 13.16
N VAL A 106 -14.12 -0.21 14.28
CA VAL A 106 -13.37 -1.14 15.14
C VAL A 106 -14.08 -2.49 15.13
N LYS A 107 -13.34 -3.57 14.92
CA LYS A 107 -13.82 -4.95 15.09
C LYS A 107 -13.33 -5.48 16.45
N VAL A 108 -14.21 -6.13 17.20
CA VAL A 108 -13.87 -6.75 18.48
C VAL A 108 -13.99 -8.26 18.34
N PHE A 109 -12.96 -8.98 18.79
CA PHE A 109 -12.89 -10.45 18.80
C PHE A 109 -12.69 -10.92 20.24
N ASP A 110 -13.24 -12.09 20.59
CA ASP A 110 -12.89 -12.72 21.86
C ASP A 110 -11.45 -13.29 21.82
N LYS A 111 -11.01 -13.84 22.95
CA LYS A 111 -9.70 -14.46 23.12
C LYS A 111 -9.38 -15.61 22.15
N ASP A 112 -10.40 -16.18 21.50
CA ASP A 112 -10.26 -17.30 20.57
C ASP A 112 -10.38 -16.83 19.10
N GLY A 113 -10.48 -15.52 18.86
CA GLY A 113 -10.58 -14.93 17.52
C GLY A 113 -12.00 -14.91 16.96
N LYS A 114 -13.03 -15.26 17.75
CA LYS A 114 -14.42 -15.17 17.30
C LYS A 114 -14.85 -13.71 17.30
N HIS A 115 -15.40 -13.26 16.18
CA HIS A 115 -15.95 -11.91 16.05
C HIS A 115 -17.13 -11.70 17.01
N LEU A 116 -17.10 -10.60 17.76
CA LEU A 116 -18.12 -10.22 18.73
C LEU A 116 -19.00 -9.09 18.21
N LYS A 117 -18.40 -8.02 17.70
CA LYS A 117 -19.12 -6.81 17.25
C LYS A 117 -18.24 -5.88 16.42
N ASP A 118 -18.92 -5.02 15.67
CA ASP A 118 -18.33 -3.87 14.99
C ASP A 118 -18.80 -2.57 15.66
N ILE A 119 -17.90 -1.58 15.76
CA ILE A 119 -18.14 -0.30 16.42
C ILE A 119 -17.82 0.84 15.47
N GLY A 120 -18.75 1.78 15.32
CA GLY A 120 -18.55 3.02 14.57
C GLY A 120 -18.56 2.89 13.05
N VAL A 121 -19.11 1.80 12.51
CA VAL A 121 -19.30 1.63 11.07
C VAL A 121 -20.11 2.79 10.49
N GLY A 122 -19.52 3.51 9.54
CA GLY A 122 -20.12 4.69 8.91
C GLY A 122 -20.26 5.90 9.84
N LYS A 123 -19.67 5.86 11.04
CA LYS A 123 -19.64 6.98 11.99
C LYS A 123 -18.29 7.69 11.99
N PHE A 124 -17.20 6.96 11.79
CA PHE A 124 -15.88 7.54 11.68
C PHE A 124 -15.62 8.06 10.27
N GLY A 125 -15.05 9.27 10.19
CA GLY A 125 -14.59 9.89 8.95
C GLY A 125 -13.08 10.10 8.97
N PHE A 126 -12.52 10.39 7.80
CA PHE A 126 -11.13 10.81 7.70
C PHE A 126 -11.00 12.26 8.16
N VAL A 127 -10.05 12.55 9.04
CA VAL A 127 -9.57 13.91 9.26
C VAL A 127 -8.36 14.05 8.34
N MET A 128 -8.47 14.86 7.29
CA MET A 128 -7.36 15.24 6.42
C MET A 128 -6.64 16.46 6.97
#